data_AF-A0A379XRA5-F1
#
_entry.id   AF-A0A379XRA5-F1
#
_cell.length_a   1.000
_cell.length_b   1.000
_cell.length_c   1.000
_cell.angle_alpha   90.00
_cell.angle_beta   90.00
_cell.angle_gamma   90.00
#
_symmetry.space_group_name_H-M   'P 1'
#
loop_
_entity.id
_entity.type
_entity.pdbx_description
1 polymer ?
#
loop_
_entity_poly.entity_id
_entity_poly.type
_entity_poly.pdbx_seq_one_letter_code
_entity_poly.pdbx_strand_id
1 'polypeptide(L)'
;MPITIGNGYLKSEIFINPPGNTREAWWKVLWEKIKDFFFSTGKAKADSCLHEMLFADSPPSRERLTEIFFELKALACASHKDRFQVYNPRENDATIIFRIMDENEEVELLRITQSTDTFSYKIMGRSYFFNRRLPRHFKISSTNEVSY
;
A
#
# COMPACT_ATOMS: atom_id res chain seq x y z
N MET A 1 42.71 4.80 -26.39
CA MET A 1 41.38 4.52 -26.95
C MET A 1 40.40 4.38 -25.80
N PRO A 2 39.40 5.27 -25.62
CA PRO A 2 38.31 5.01 -24.68
C PRO A 2 37.20 4.22 -25.38
N ILE A 3 36.72 3.16 -24.72
CA ILE A 3 35.57 2.38 -25.19
C ILE A 3 34.32 3.02 -24.58
N THR A 4 33.42 3.47 -25.46
CA THR A 4 32.10 3.99 -25.11
C THR A 4 31.13 2.82 -24.97
N ILE A 5 30.59 2.60 -23.78
CA ILE A 5 29.41 1.78 -23.51
C ILE A 5 28.57 2.64 -22.57
N GLY A 6 27.32 3.01 -22.83
CA GLY A 6 26.29 2.43 -23.67
C GLY A 6 25.01 2.77 -22.93
N ASN A 7 24.21 3.65 -23.51
CA ASN A 7 23.06 4.32 -22.92
C ASN A 7 21.98 3.31 -22.49
N GLY A 8 21.61 3.33 -21.21
CA GLY A 8 20.61 2.41 -20.65
C GLY A 8 20.16 2.88 -19.28
N TYR A 9 19.33 3.92 -19.25
CA TYR A 9 18.68 4.42 -18.03
C TYR A 9 17.69 3.39 -17.48
N LEU A 10 18.19 2.38 -16.76
CA LEU A 10 17.44 1.83 -15.65
C LEU A 10 17.81 2.67 -14.45
N LYS A 11 17.05 3.77 -14.26
CA LYS A 11 17.03 4.52 -13.01
C LYS A 11 16.36 3.63 -11.96
N SER A 12 17.07 2.61 -11.52
CA SER A 12 16.82 1.97 -10.23
C SER A 12 17.15 3.04 -9.20
N GLU A 13 16.12 3.78 -8.74
CA GLU A 13 16.23 4.58 -7.53
C GLU A 13 16.45 3.61 -6.37
N ILE A 14 17.72 3.29 -6.13
CA ILE A 14 18.18 2.70 -4.88
C ILE A 14 17.98 3.81 -3.85
N PHE A 15 16.85 3.77 -3.14
CA PHE A 15 16.59 4.70 -2.06
C PHE A 15 17.61 4.44 -0.94
N ILE A 16 18.42 5.46 -0.71
CA ILE A 16 19.44 5.56 0.31
C ILE A 16 18.76 5.43 1.68
N ASN A 17 19.00 4.33 2.39
CA ASN A 17 18.63 4.23 3.80
C ASN A 17 19.67 5.01 4.63
N PRO A 18 19.30 6.11 5.33
CA PRO A 18 20.15 6.63 6.39
C PRO A 18 20.23 5.60 7.53
N PRO A 19 21.36 5.51 8.24
CA PRO A 19 21.56 4.49 9.26
C PRO A 19 20.71 4.83 10.50
N GLY A 20 19.64 4.06 10.75
CA GLY A 20 18.84 4.13 11.99
C GLY A 20 17.31 4.12 11.87
N ASN A 21 16.71 3.70 10.74
CA ASN A 21 15.28 3.87 10.44
C ASN A 21 14.55 2.57 10.03
N THR A 22 14.42 1.59 10.93
CA THR A 22 13.73 0.31 10.64
C THR A 22 12.24 0.50 10.33
N ARG A 23 11.64 -0.40 9.51
CA ARG A 23 10.17 -0.48 9.28
C ARG A 23 9.39 -0.47 10.60
N GLU A 24 9.97 -1.06 11.64
CA GLU A 24 9.47 -1.05 13.03
C GLU A 24 9.34 0.35 13.63
N ALA A 25 10.32 1.23 13.44
CA ALA A 25 10.25 2.58 13.98
C ALA A 25 9.07 3.36 13.37
N TRP A 26 8.87 3.24 12.06
CA TRP A 26 7.75 3.88 11.36
C TRP A 26 6.39 3.26 11.69
N TRP A 27 6.37 1.94 11.86
CA TRP A 27 5.19 1.25 12.36
C TRP A 27 4.82 1.71 13.77
N LYS A 28 5.77 1.82 14.70
CA LYS A 28 5.52 2.35 16.05
C LYS A 28 4.95 3.77 16.00
N VAL A 29 5.52 4.64 15.16
CA VAL A 29 5.02 6.01 15.00
C VAL A 29 3.59 6.02 14.44
N LEU A 30 3.30 5.20 13.42
CA LEU A 30 1.95 5.08 12.87
C LEU A 30 0.98 4.56 13.94
N TRP A 31 1.35 3.48 14.62
CA TRP A 31 0.55 2.86 15.66
C TRP A 31 0.20 3.84 16.77
N GLU A 32 1.17 4.60 17.29
CA GLU A 32 0.94 5.60 18.32
C GLU A 32 -0.08 6.68 17.90
N LYS A 33 -0.20 6.98 16.59
CA LYS A 33 -1.16 7.95 16.06
C LYS A 33 -2.56 7.39 15.86
N ILE A 34 -2.70 6.09 15.59
CA ILE A 34 -3.99 5.46 15.26
C ILE A 34 -4.51 4.53 16.35
N LYS A 35 -3.70 4.15 17.34
CA LYS A 35 -4.07 3.19 18.39
C LYS A 35 -5.33 3.62 19.15
N ASP A 36 -5.55 4.93 19.29
CA ASP A 36 -6.70 5.46 20.03
C ASP A 36 -7.98 5.47 19.19
N PHE A 37 -7.87 5.13 17.90
CA PHE A 37 -9.05 4.94 17.05
C PHE A 37 -9.74 3.60 17.33
N PHE A 38 -9.11 2.66 18.03
CA PHE A 38 -9.64 1.33 18.28
C PHE A 38 -9.91 1.11 19.77
N PHE A 39 -11.02 0.44 20.12
CA PHE A 39 -11.30 0.06 21.51
C PHE A 39 -10.84 -1.35 21.82
N SER A 40 -10.24 -1.55 23.01
CA SER A 40 -9.93 -2.86 23.63
C SER A 40 -9.43 -3.93 22.65
N THR A 41 -10.24 -4.94 22.33
CA THR A 41 -9.94 -6.06 21.42
C THR A 41 -9.69 -5.61 19.98
N GLY A 42 -10.24 -4.47 19.58
CA GLY A 42 -9.97 -3.84 18.30
C GLY A 42 -8.52 -3.37 18.15
N LYS A 43 -7.85 -2.96 19.24
CA LYS A 43 -6.44 -2.59 19.20
C LYS A 43 -5.57 -3.80 18.81
N ALA A 44 -5.74 -4.93 19.47
CA ALA A 44 -4.94 -6.14 19.18
C ALA A 44 -5.14 -6.64 17.73
N LYS A 45 -6.38 -6.58 17.21
CA LYS A 45 -6.66 -6.95 15.82
C LYS A 45 -6.05 -5.96 14.83
N ALA A 46 -6.20 -4.65 15.07
CA ALA A 46 -5.63 -3.61 14.22
C ALA A 46 -4.09 -3.69 14.17
N ASP A 47 -3.46 -3.95 15.31
CA ASP A 47 -2.02 -4.21 15.44
C ASP A 47 -1.57 -5.38 14.54
N SER A 48 -2.31 -6.50 14.61
CA SER A 48 -2.06 -7.68 13.78
C SER A 48 -2.23 -7.38 12.27
N CYS A 49 -3.27 -6.64 11.88
CA CYS A 49 -3.51 -6.24 10.49
C CYS A 49 -2.35 -5.35 9.96
N LEU A 50 -1.86 -4.41 10.76
CA LEU A 50 -0.72 -3.56 10.40
C LEU A 50 0.58 -4.37 10.34
N HIS A 51 0.75 -5.34 11.22
CA HIS A 51 1.91 -6.22 11.23
C HIS A 51 1.95 -7.08 9.96
N GLU A 52 0.82 -7.64 9.54
CA GLU A 52 0.70 -8.36 8.26
C GLU A 52 1.07 -7.47 7.07
N MET A 53 0.64 -6.21 7.07
CA MET A 53 0.96 -5.28 5.99
C MET A 53 2.45 -4.91 5.91
N LEU A 54 3.13 -4.80 7.07
CA LEU A 54 4.46 -4.18 7.17
C LEU A 54 5.60 -5.13 7.50
N PHE A 55 5.34 -6.31 8.03
CA PHE A 55 6.38 -7.26 8.44
C PHE A 55 6.20 -8.66 7.86
N ALA A 56 5.18 -8.90 7.04
CA ALA A 56 5.08 -10.16 6.32
C ALA A 56 6.29 -10.38 5.38
N ASP A 57 6.74 -11.64 5.28
CA ASP A 57 7.87 -12.08 4.44
C ASP A 57 7.67 -11.73 2.96
N SER A 58 6.40 -11.76 2.53
CA SER A 58 5.98 -11.26 1.23
C SER A 58 4.94 -10.16 1.44
N PRO A 59 4.93 -9.11 0.59
CA PRO A 59 3.90 -8.09 0.67
C PRO A 59 2.50 -8.69 0.49
N PRO A 60 1.49 -8.12 1.15
CA PRO A 60 0.11 -8.45 0.84
C PRO A 60 -0.22 -8.17 -0.64
N SER A 61 -1.17 -8.92 -1.18
CA SER A 61 -1.76 -8.61 -2.48
C SER A 61 -2.56 -7.30 -2.42
N ARG A 62 -2.92 -6.77 -3.58
CA ARG A 62 -3.78 -5.59 -3.68
C ARG A 62 -5.12 -5.81 -2.96
N GLU A 63 -5.72 -6.97 -3.18
CA GLU A 63 -6.98 -7.36 -2.56
C GLU A 63 -6.84 -7.41 -1.04
N ARG A 64 -5.75 -8.02 -0.53
CA ARG A 64 -5.49 -8.11 0.90
C ARG A 64 -5.22 -6.75 1.56
N LEU A 65 -4.56 -5.83 0.86
CA LEU A 65 -4.38 -4.45 1.34
C LEU A 65 -5.73 -3.73 1.50
N THR A 66 -6.64 -3.94 0.56
CA THR A 66 -7.99 -3.38 0.63
C THR A 66 -8.77 -3.97 1.80
N GLU A 67 -8.70 -5.29 1.99
CA GLU A 67 -9.31 -5.97 3.14
C GLU A 67 -8.76 -5.43 4.47
N ILE A 68 -7.44 -5.34 4.62
CA ILE A 68 -6.79 -4.79 5.81
C ILE A 68 -7.28 -3.37 6.09
N PHE A 69 -7.40 -2.52 5.08
CA PHE A 69 -7.90 -1.16 5.27
C PHE A 69 -9.34 -1.14 5.79
N PHE A 70 -10.23 -1.96 5.23
CA PHE A 70 -11.62 -2.03 5.69
C PHE A 70 -11.75 -2.72 7.05
N GLU A 71 -10.91 -3.70 7.36
CA GLU A 71 -10.80 -4.30 8.70
C GLU A 71 -10.42 -3.22 9.72
N LEU A 72 -9.39 -2.41 9.45
CA LEU A 72 -9.03 -1.27 10.30
C LEU A 72 -10.20 -0.29 10.45
N LYS A 73 -10.86 0.11 9.35
CA LYS A 73 -12.02 1.00 9.40
C LYS A 73 -13.18 0.41 10.21
N ALA A 74 -13.41 -0.91 10.14
CA ALA A 74 -14.47 -1.58 10.87
C ALA A 74 -14.19 -1.65 12.37
N LEU A 75 -12.93 -1.85 12.76
CA LEU A 75 -12.46 -1.86 14.15
C LEU A 75 -12.42 -0.47 14.77
N ALA A 76 -12.35 0.58 13.95
CA ALA A 76 -12.32 1.95 14.43
C ALA A 76 -13.65 2.40 15.04
N CYS A 77 -13.57 3.26 16.06
CA CYS A 77 -14.72 3.93 16.67
C CYS A 77 -15.49 4.72 15.61
N ALA A 78 -16.82 4.81 15.76
CA ALA A 78 -17.66 5.55 14.80
C ALA A 78 -17.19 7.00 14.58
N SER A 79 -16.68 7.65 15.64
CA SER A 79 -16.11 9.01 15.63
C SER A 79 -14.82 9.18 14.84
N HIS A 80 -14.19 8.08 14.41
CA HIS A 80 -12.94 8.10 13.66
C HIS A 80 -13.07 7.42 12.29
N LYS A 81 -14.26 6.94 11.91
CA LYS A 81 -14.48 6.24 10.62
C LYS A 81 -14.45 7.16 9.41
N ASP A 82 -14.79 8.43 9.61
CA ASP A 82 -14.71 9.52 8.65
C ASP A 82 -13.27 9.78 8.19
N ARG A 83 -12.29 9.54 9.06
CA ARG A 83 -10.86 9.65 8.75
C ARG A 83 -10.37 8.63 7.75
N PHE A 84 -11.06 7.49 7.65
CA PHE A 84 -10.78 6.42 6.71
C PHE A 84 -11.49 6.73 5.39
N GLN A 85 -10.77 7.42 4.51
CA GLN A 85 -11.31 7.93 3.26
C GLN A 85 -10.86 7.06 2.08
N VAL A 86 -11.77 6.89 1.12
CA VAL A 86 -11.51 6.18 -0.13
C VAL A 86 -12.01 7.05 -1.27
N TYR A 87 -11.15 7.32 -2.24
CA TYR A 87 -11.52 8.17 -3.38
C TYR A 87 -10.70 7.85 -4.63
N ASN A 88 -11.26 8.21 -5.78
CA ASN A 88 -10.62 8.10 -7.08
C ASN A 88 -10.16 9.50 -7.52
N PRO A 89 -8.85 9.76 -7.71
CA PRO A 89 -8.33 11.12 -7.92
C PRO A 89 -8.63 11.70 -9.31
N ARG A 90 -9.05 10.90 -10.30
CA ARG A 90 -9.21 11.33 -11.70
C ARG A 90 -10.60 11.06 -12.29
N GLU A 91 -11.60 10.77 -11.45
CA GLU A 91 -12.93 10.25 -11.87
C GLU A 91 -12.86 8.98 -12.76
N ASN A 92 -11.67 8.41 -12.95
CA ASN A 92 -11.42 7.21 -13.71
C ASN A 92 -11.03 6.09 -12.73
N ASP A 93 -11.66 4.93 -12.89
CA ASP A 93 -11.48 3.73 -12.08
C ASP A 93 -10.07 3.11 -12.19
N ALA A 94 -9.19 3.71 -13.00
CA ALA A 94 -7.80 3.29 -13.16
C ALA A 94 -6.95 3.43 -11.89
N THR A 95 -7.35 4.26 -10.91
CA THR A 95 -6.62 4.41 -9.65
C THR A 95 -7.57 4.69 -8.50
N ILE A 96 -7.41 3.92 -7.43
CA ILE A 96 -8.12 4.09 -6.16
C ILE A 96 -7.11 4.41 -5.06
N ILE A 97 -7.47 5.37 -4.20
CA ILE A 97 -6.66 5.77 -3.06
C ILE A 97 -7.45 5.50 -1.78
N PHE A 98 -6.81 4.78 -0.86
CA PHE A 98 -7.26 4.60 0.51
C PHE A 98 -6.35 5.42 1.41
N ARG A 99 -6.89 6.23 2.31
CA ARG A 99 -6.07 7.02 3.25
C ARG A 99 -6.68 7.10 4.63
N ILE A 100 -5.81 7.28 5.61
CA ILE A 100 -6.14 7.58 7.01
C ILE A 100 -5.58 8.96 7.31
N MET A 101 -6.48 9.89 7.66
CA MET A 101 -6.13 11.26 8.03
C MET A 101 -5.89 11.37 9.55
N ASP A 102 -5.04 12.32 9.96
CA ASP A 102 -4.84 12.65 11.37
C ASP A 102 -6.03 13.42 11.99
N GLU A 103 -5.93 13.74 13.28
CA GLU A 103 -6.89 14.53 14.08
C GLU A 103 -7.43 15.78 13.40
N ASN A 104 -6.57 16.52 12.72
CA ASN A 104 -6.87 17.81 12.14
C ASN A 104 -7.13 17.74 10.62
N GLU A 105 -7.11 16.53 10.04
CA GLU A 105 -7.16 16.31 8.59
C GLU A 105 -6.03 16.99 7.80
N GLU A 106 -4.92 17.34 8.45
CA GLU A 106 -3.79 18.01 7.79
C GLU A 106 -2.79 17.00 7.23
N VAL A 107 -2.66 15.84 7.87
CA VAL A 107 -1.60 14.87 7.57
C VAL A 107 -2.18 13.51 7.19
N GLU A 108 -1.72 12.96 6.07
CA GLU A 108 -1.96 11.57 5.68
C GLU A 108 -1.07 10.64 6.53
N LEU A 109 -1.66 9.98 7.53
CA LEU A 109 -0.96 9.01 8.38
C LEU A 109 -0.59 7.76 7.59
N LEU A 110 -1.55 7.25 6.82
CA LEU A 110 -1.39 6.13 5.91
C LEU A 110 -2.06 6.48 4.58
N ARG A 111 -1.40 6.15 3.47
CA ARG A 111 -1.98 6.26 2.13
C ARG A 111 -1.62 5.05 1.30
N ILE A 112 -2.61 4.32 0.81
CA ILE A 112 -2.46 3.21 -0.10
C ILE A 112 -2.95 3.67 -1.47
N THR A 113 -2.09 3.60 -2.47
CA THR A 113 -2.44 3.90 -3.86
C THR A 113 -2.43 2.60 -4.64
N GLN A 114 -3.57 2.25 -5.24
CA GLN A 114 -3.68 1.09 -6.11
C GLN A 114 -4.06 1.57 -7.51
N SER A 115 -3.21 1.24 -8.47
CA SER A 115 -3.45 1.45 -9.90
C SER A 115 -3.60 0.10 -10.58
N THR A 116 -3.93 0.12 -11.88
CA THR A 116 -4.06 -1.10 -12.72
C THR A 116 -2.86 -2.03 -12.62
N ASP A 117 -1.64 -1.47 -12.65
CA ASP A 117 -0.41 -2.24 -12.81
C ASP A 117 0.49 -2.24 -11.57
N THR A 118 0.20 -1.38 -10.59
CA THR A 118 1.06 -1.16 -9.43
C THR A 118 0.25 -0.82 -8.20
N PHE A 119 0.83 -1.08 -7.03
CA PHE A 119 0.33 -0.55 -5.77
C PHE A 119 1.51 -0.03 -4.93
N SER A 120 1.24 0.98 -4.13
CA SER A 120 2.22 1.55 -3.20
C SER A 120 1.51 2.00 -1.95
N TYR A 121 2.24 2.11 -0.85
CA TYR A 121 1.70 2.74 0.35
C TYR A 121 2.70 3.72 0.94
N LYS A 122 2.20 4.77 1.58
CA LYS A 122 2.97 5.78 2.27
C LYS A 122 2.56 5.82 3.72
N ILE A 123 3.55 5.89 4.61
CA ILE A 123 3.34 6.08 6.05
C ILE A 123 3.98 7.40 6.43
N MET A 124 3.21 8.32 7.01
CA MET A 124 3.69 9.66 7.39
C MET A 124 4.44 10.35 6.23
N GLY A 125 3.88 10.30 5.02
CA GLY A 125 4.48 10.85 3.80
C GLY A 125 5.67 10.08 3.20
N ARG A 126 6.23 9.08 3.90
CA ARG A 126 7.32 8.24 3.38
C ARG A 126 6.79 7.12 2.53
N SER A 127 7.30 7.01 1.31
CA SER A 127 6.82 6.02 0.34
C SER A 127 7.50 4.67 0.53
N TYR A 128 6.69 3.63 0.60
CA TYR A 128 7.10 2.23 0.53
C TYR A 128 6.51 1.65 -0.75
N PHE A 129 7.41 1.33 -1.69
CA PHE A 129 7.01 0.79 -2.98
C PHE A 129 7.06 -0.72 -2.95
N PHE A 130 5.98 -1.36 -3.38
CA PHE A 130 6.02 -2.77 -3.71
C PHE A 130 5.63 -2.98 -5.17
N ASN A 131 6.66 -3.22 -6.00
CA ASN A 131 6.45 -3.49 -7.41
C ASN A 131 6.21 -5.00 -7.57
N ARG A 132 4.95 -5.43 -7.56
CA ARG A 132 4.58 -6.76 -8.03
C ARG A 132 3.96 -6.60 -9.40
N ARG A 133 4.75 -6.78 -10.46
CA ARG A 133 4.18 -7.10 -11.78
C ARG A 133 3.45 -8.43 -11.61
N LEU A 134 2.12 -8.40 -11.49
CA LEU A 134 1.28 -9.57 -11.67
C LEU A 134 0.75 -9.58 -13.11
N PRO A 135 0.54 -10.78 -13.68
CA PRO A 135 0.67 -11.02 -15.10
C PRO A 135 -0.38 -10.25 -15.88
N ARG A 136 0.02 -9.75 -17.05
CA ARG A 136 -0.94 -9.41 -18.10
C ARG A 136 -1.88 -10.60 -18.22
N HIS A 137 -3.18 -10.37 -18.02
CA HIS A 137 -4.20 -11.31 -18.44
C HIS A 137 -4.10 -11.48 -19.96
N PHE A 138 -3.15 -12.28 -20.43
CA PHE A 138 -3.25 -12.97 -21.71
C PHE A 138 -4.12 -14.19 -21.42
N LYS A 139 -5.43 -14.05 -21.61
CA LYS A 139 -6.23 -15.22 -21.99
C LYS A 139 -5.66 -15.68 -23.33
N ILE A 140 -4.92 -16.78 -23.35
CA ILE A 140 -4.72 -17.54 -24.58
C ILE A 140 -6.11 -18.05 -24.95
N SER A 141 -6.75 -17.37 -25.90
CA SER A 141 -7.84 -17.94 -26.66
C SER A 141 -7.25 -19.11 -27.44
N SER A 142 -7.40 -20.33 -26.92
CA SER A 142 -7.15 -21.53 -27.70
C SER A 142 -8.22 -21.60 -28.78
N THR A 143 -7.82 -21.19 -29.99
CA THR A 143 -8.51 -21.51 -31.24
C THR A 143 -8.48 -23.03 -31.37
N ASN A 144 -9.61 -23.70 -31.11
CA ASN A 144 -9.79 -25.07 -31.58
C ASN A 144 -10.29 -25.00 -33.02
N GLU A 145 -9.37 -24.90 -33.97
CA GLU A 145 -9.61 -25.47 -35.29
C GLU A 145 -9.61 -27.00 -35.11
N VAL A 146 -10.76 -27.63 -35.33
CA VAL A 146 -10.82 -29.06 -35.61
C VAL A 146 -11.40 -29.19 -37.01
N SER A 147 -10.52 -29.39 -37.98
CA SER A 147 -10.86 -29.96 -39.27
C SER A 147 -11.22 -31.44 -39.08
N TYR A 148 -12.39 -31.85 -39.57
CA TYR A 148 -12.63 -33.13 -40.26
C TYR A 148 -13.80 -32.93 -41.23
#